data_AF-A0A6P2F3W7-F1
#
_entry.id   AF-A0A6P2F3W7-F1
#
_cell.length_a   1.000
_cell.length_b   1.000
_cell.length_c   1.000
_cell.angle_alpha   90.00
_cell.angle_beta   90.00
_cell.angle_gamma   90.00
#
_symmetry.space_group_name_H-M   'P 1'
#
loop_
_entity.id
_entity.type
_entity.pdbx_description
1 polymer ?
#
loop_
_entity_poly.entity_id
_entity_poly.type
_entity_poly.pdbx_seq_one_letter_code
_entity_poly.pdbx_strand_id
1 'polypeptide(L)'
;MSDQPLHGHHRASAEISSSERDRATPFCDASAGGQVVSGWLLDTNVISELSRPRLSARVRRFIAGQRLEDLFVSTVTLAEIRFGIEAVGDPTRRAELSDWLIAATALQHGQTVVTRDTGDYKLTRVPDLNPWVADS
;
A
#
# COMPACT_ATOMS: atom_id res chain seq x y z
N MET A 1 -46.67 -15.54 28.33
CA MET A 1 -45.48 -14.91 27.71
C MET A 1 -44.60 -16.05 27.23
N SER A 2 -44.59 -16.31 25.92
CA SER A 2 -43.84 -17.39 25.31
C SER A 2 -42.66 -16.80 24.56
N ASP A 3 -41.46 -17.07 25.05
CA ASP A 3 -40.19 -16.69 24.41
C ASP A 3 -39.91 -17.65 23.24
N GLN A 4 -39.85 -17.13 22.03
CA GLN A 4 -39.27 -17.81 20.88
C GLN A 4 -37.77 -17.47 20.80
N PRO A 5 -36.87 -18.43 20.54
CA PRO A 5 -35.47 -18.13 20.30
C PRO A 5 -35.27 -17.59 18.87
N LEU A 6 -34.62 -16.43 18.78
CA LEU A 6 -34.17 -15.80 17.55
C LEU A 6 -33.15 -16.70 16.82
N HIS A 7 -33.42 -16.99 15.56
CA HIS A 7 -32.49 -17.70 14.67
C HIS A 7 -31.24 -16.86 14.44
N GLY A 8 -30.12 -17.26 15.06
CA GLY A 8 -28.81 -16.72 14.75
C GLY A 8 -28.40 -17.14 13.35
N HIS A 9 -28.29 -16.17 12.44
CA HIS A 9 -27.60 -16.35 11.17
C HIS A 9 -26.13 -16.64 11.44
N HIS A 10 -25.78 -17.92 11.37
CA HIS A 10 -24.43 -18.42 11.37
C HIS A 10 -23.72 -17.90 10.11
N ARG A 11 -23.00 -16.77 10.22
CA ARG A 11 -22.03 -16.37 9.19
C ARG A 11 -20.99 -17.48 9.13
N ALA A 12 -20.97 -18.20 8.01
CA ALA A 12 -19.91 -19.14 7.70
C ALA A 12 -18.58 -18.38 7.65
N SER A 13 -17.79 -18.48 8.72
CA SER A 13 -16.37 -18.21 8.67
C SER A 13 -15.76 -19.27 7.76
N ALA A 14 -15.44 -18.89 6.52
CA ALA A 14 -14.62 -19.72 5.66
C ALA A 14 -13.20 -19.73 6.26
N GLU A 15 -12.93 -20.72 7.11
CA GLU A 15 -11.59 -21.05 7.57
C GLU A 15 -10.79 -21.57 6.37
N ILE A 16 -10.03 -20.68 5.72
CA ILE A 16 -9.08 -21.06 4.68
C ILE A 16 -8.00 -21.93 5.34
N SER A 17 -7.76 -23.12 4.79
CA SER A 17 -6.79 -24.09 5.29
C SER A 17 -5.36 -23.52 5.29
N SER A 18 -4.53 -23.92 6.26
CA SER A 18 -3.12 -23.50 6.36
C SER A 18 -2.30 -23.79 5.11
N SER A 19 -2.70 -24.76 4.27
CA SER A 19 -2.05 -25.07 3.00
C SER A 19 -2.43 -24.14 1.84
N GLU A 20 -3.56 -23.44 1.91
CA GLU A 20 -4.01 -22.47 0.88
C GLU A 20 -3.45 -21.07 1.11
N ARG A 21 -3.06 -20.74 2.36
CA ARG A 21 -2.41 -19.46 2.72
C ARG A 21 -1.09 -19.21 1.99
N ASP A 22 -0.36 -20.26 1.61
CA ASP A 22 0.96 -20.14 0.96
C ASP A 22 0.87 -20.02 -0.58
N ARG A 23 -0.33 -20.10 -1.17
CA ARG A 23 -0.58 -19.83 -2.59
C ARG A 23 -1.62 -18.74 -2.76
N ALA A 24 -1.36 -17.59 -2.15
CA ALA A 24 -2.15 -16.42 -2.46
C ALA A 24 -1.98 -16.15 -3.99
N THR A 25 -3.08 -16.20 -4.73
CA THR A 25 -3.20 -15.65 -6.09
C THR A 25 -4.05 -14.37 -6.05
N PRO A 26 -3.79 -13.38 -6.93
CA PRO A 26 -4.63 -12.19 -7.04
C PRO A 26 -6.11 -12.55 -7.24
N PHE A 27 -7.01 -11.83 -6.59
CA PHE A 27 -8.45 -12.02 -6.80
C PHE A 27 -8.83 -11.59 -8.24
N CYS A 28 -9.50 -12.48 -8.98
CA CYS A 28 -10.06 -12.22 -10.31
C CYS A 28 -11.54 -12.57 -10.30
N ASP A 29 -12.45 -11.60 -10.47
CA ASP A 29 -13.87 -11.87 -10.74
C ASP A 29 -14.12 -11.78 -12.26
N ALA A 30 -14.22 -12.92 -12.94
CA ALA A 30 -14.38 -12.98 -14.40
C ALA A 30 -15.80 -12.65 -14.90
N SER A 31 -16.73 -12.19 -14.04
CA SER A 31 -18.18 -12.21 -14.31
C SER A 31 -18.77 -10.91 -14.88
N ALA A 32 -17.98 -9.85 -15.09
CA ALA A 32 -18.48 -8.59 -15.65
C ALA A 32 -17.59 -8.15 -16.82
N GLY A 33 -18.20 -7.77 -17.96
CA GLY A 33 -17.51 -7.36 -19.19
C GLY A 33 -16.70 -6.06 -19.13
N GLY A 34 -16.22 -5.66 -17.94
CA GLY A 34 -15.20 -4.64 -17.75
C GLY A 34 -13.82 -5.28 -17.54
N GLN A 35 -12.75 -4.52 -17.74
CA GLN A 35 -11.39 -5.01 -17.48
C GLN A 35 -11.23 -5.29 -15.98
N VAL A 36 -11.22 -6.56 -15.62
CA VAL A 36 -11.01 -7.01 -14.23
C VAL A 36 -9.53 -6.83 -13.94
N VAL A 37 -9.22 -5.82 -13.13
CA VAL A 37 -7.84 -5.60 -12.67
C VAL A 37 -7.61 -6.57 -11.52
N SER A 38 -6.74 -7.56 -11.74
CA SER A 38 -6.34 -8.51 -10.70
C SER A 38 -5.07 -8.03 -10.01
N GLY A 39 -5.06 -8.10 -8.69
CA GLY A 39 -3.87 -7.71 -7.91
C GLY A 39 -4.02 -7.91 -6.41
N TRP A 40 -3.07 -7.33 -5.69
CA TRP A 40 -2.95 -7.37 -4.24
C TRP A 40 -3.35 -6.02 -3.64
N LEU A 41 -4.44 -5.96 -2.88
CA LEU A 41 -4.72 -4.77 -2.07
C LEU A 41 -3.95 -4.85 -0.75
N LEU A 42 -2.99 -3.95 -0.58
CA LEU A 42 -2.15 -3.86 0.62
C LEU A 42 -2.88 -3.09 1.71
N ASP A 43 -2.94 -3.69 2.89
CA ASP A 43 -3.50 -3.10 4.11
C ASP A 43 -2.49 -2.15 4.77
N THR A 44 -3.00 -1.27 5.65
CA THR A 44 -2.23 -0.26 6.39
C THR A 44 -1.09 -0.88 7.19
N ASN A 45 -1.26 -2.10 7.72
CA ASN A 45 -0.20 -2.81 8.46
C ASN A 45 1.02 -3.19 7.60
N VAL A 46 0.81 -3.62 6.35
CA VAL A 46 1.87 -3.99 5.40
C VAL A 46 2.60 -2.74 4.97
N ILE A 47 1.86 -1.68 4.64
CA ILE A 47 2.47 -0.40 4.24
C ILE A 47 3.27 0.21 5.40
N SER A 48 2.75 0.15 6.62
CA SER A 48 3.46 0.60 7.81
C SER A 48 4.75 -0.19 8.04
N GLU A 49 4.73 -1.51 7.83
CA GLU A 49 5.92 -2.37 7.91
C GLU A 49 6.96 -2.01 6.84
N LEU A 50 6.54 -1.66 5.61
CA LEU A 50 7.41 -1.18 4.53
C LEU A 50 8.16 0.12 4.84
N SER A 51 7.61 0.96 5.72
CA SER A 51 8.26 2.21 6.17
C SER A 51 9.32 2.01 7.27
N ARG A 52 9.44 0.80 7.84
CA ARG A 52 10.33 0.52 8.97
C ARG A 52 11.77 0.27 8.52
N PRO A 53 12.78 0.72 9.30
CA PRO A 53 14.18 0.43 9.00
C PRO A 53 14.52 -1.07 8.97
N ARG A 54 13.86 -1.88 9.81
CA ARG A 54 14.01 -3.34 9.83
C ARG A 54 12.71 -3.99 9.37
N LEU A 55 12.64 -4.23 8.06
CA LEU A 55 11.54 -4.90 7.40
C LEU A 55 11.55 -6.41 7.66
N SER A 56 10.41 -7.00 7.99
CA SER A 56 10.23 -8.47 8.05
C SER A 56 10.68 -9.16 6.74
N ALA A 57 11.52 -10.19 6.87
CA ALA A 57 12.04 -10.93 5.73
C ALA A 57 10.94 -11.59 4.87
N ARG A 58 9.83 -12.01 5.50
CA ARG A 58 8.69 -12.62 4.78
C ARG A 58 7.95 -11.58 3.94
N VAL A 59 7.68 -10.39 4.50
CA VAL A 59 7.04 -9.28 3.77
C VAL A 59 7.93 -8.81 2.63
N ARG A 60 9.22 -8.63 2.89
CA ARG A 60 10.22 -8.30 1.86
C ARG A 60 10.18 -9.28 0.69
N ARG A 61 10.24 -10.58 0.98
CA ARG A 61 10.25 -11.64 -0.06
C ARG A 61 8.96 -11.63 -0.87
N PHE A 62 7.81 -11.45 -0.23
CA PHE A 62 6.51 -11.40 -0.91
C PHE A 62 6.44 -10.20 -1.88
N ILE A 63 6.72 -9.00 -1.38
CA ILE A 63 6.64 -7.76 -2.15
C ILE A 63 7.65 -7.75 -3.30
N ALA A 64 8.90 -8.19 -3.06
CA ALA A 64 9.93 -8.28 -4.09
C ALA A 64 9.60 -9.27 -5.22
N GLY A 65 8.62 -10.15 -5.02
CA GLY A 65 8.15 -11.10 -6.04
C GLY A 65 7.00 -10.59 -6.90
N GLN A 66 6.43 -9.41 -6.61
CA GLN A 66 5.31 -8.84 -7.37
C GLN A 66 5.80 -7.74 -8.31
N ARG A 67 5.08 -7.53 -9.42
CA ARG A 67 5.22 -6.30 -10.21
C ARG A 67 4.50 -5.19 -9.46
N LEU A 68 5.04 -3.98 -9.54
CA LEU A 68 4.52 -2.85 -8.78
C LEU A 68 3.08 -2.47 -9.19
N GLU A 69 2.75 -2.63 -10.47
CA GLU A 69 1.40 -2.44 -11.02
C GLU A 69 0.36 -3.47 -10.56
N ASP A 70 0.80 -4.59 -9.98
CA ASP A 70 -0.09 -5.61 -9.39
C ASP A 70 -0.34 -5.34 -7.89
N LEU A 71 0.29 -4.30 -7.32
CA LEU A 71 0.14 -3.87 -5.94
C LEU A 71 -0.75 -2.63 -5.86
N PHE A 72 -1.83 -2.74 -5.10
CA PHE A 72 -2.84 -1.72 -4.91
C PHE A 72 -2.81 -1.24 -3.46
N VAL A 73 -3.13 0.03 -3.23
CA VAL A 73 -3.34 0.60 -1.90
C VAL A 73 -4.65 1.35 -1.92
N SER A 74 -5.48 1.19 -0.89
CA SER A 74 -6.74 1.93 -0.83
C SER A 74 -6.48 3.41 -0.54
N THR A 75 -7.34 4.30 -1.05
CA THR A 75 -7.29 5.73 -0.71
C THR A 75 -7.50 5.97 0.79
N VAL A 76 -8.28 5.12 1.46
CA VAL A 76 -8.47 5.16 2.92
C VAL A 76 -7.17 4.87 3.65
N THR A 77 -6.44 3.83 3.24
CA THR A 77 -5.12 3.47 3.78
C THR A 77 -4.11 4.60 3.60
N LEU A 78 -4.08 5.23 2.41
CA LEU A 78 -3.23 6.41 2.18
C LEU A 78 -3.57 7.56 3.13
N ALA A 79 -4.86 7.81 3.39
CA ALA A 79 -5.30 8.85 4.31
C ALA A 79 -4.90 8.55 5.77
N GLU A 80 -5.03 7.29 6.22
CA GLU A 80 -4.59 6.86 7.55
C GLU A 80 -3.08 7.04 7.74
N ILE A 81 -2.28 6.65 6.74
CA ILE A 81 -0.83 6.82 6.77
C ILE A 81 -0.48 8.29 6.83
N ARG A 82 -1.11 9.13 6.00
CA ARG A 82 -0.87 10.57 6.02
C ARG A 82 -1.17 11.16 7.39
N PHE A 83 -2.31 10.80 7.98
CA PHE A 83 -2.66 11.26 9.32
C PHE A 83 -1.65 10.80 10.39
N GLY A 84 -1.19 9.54 10.29
CA GLY A 84 -0.14 9.01 11.17
C GLY A 84 1.19 9.75 11.06
N ILE A 85 1.57 10.18 9.85
CA ILE A 85 2.76 10.99 9.60
C ILE A 85 2.63 12.37 10.24
N GLU A 86 1.47 13.04 10.11
CA GLU A 86 1.23 14.35 10.72
C GLU A 86 1.29 14.31 12.26
N ALA A 87 0.98 13.16 12.86
CA ALA A 87 1.09 12.95 14.31
C ALA A 87 2.53 12.74 14.81
N VAL A 88 3.54 12.61 13.93
CA VAL A 88 4.94 12.43 14.32
C VAL A 88 5.50 13.74 14.90
N GLY A 89 5.93 13.67 16.17
CA GLY A 89 6.46 14.82 16.90
C GLY A 89 7.79 15.34 16.36
N ASP A 90 8.68 14.46 15.91
CA ASP A 90 9.96 14.87 15.31
C ASP A 90 9.73 15.42 13.88
N PRO A 91 10.02 16.72 13.63
CA PRO A 91 9.82 17.33 12.32
C PRO A 91 10.68 16.71 11.22
N THR A 92 11.89 16.26 11.54
CA THR A 92 12.79 15.65 10.56
C THR A 92 12.19 14.32 10.08
N ARG A 93 11.83 13.45 11.02
CA ARG A 93 11.21 12.16 10.69
C ARG A 93 9.88 12.32 9.97
N ARG A 94 9.08 13.32 10.31
CA ARG A 94 7.81 13.62 9.63
C ARG A 94 8.01 14.02 8.17
N ALA A 95 9.02 14.86 7.88
CA ALA A 95 9.38 15.22 6.51
C ALA A 95 9.83 13.98 5.72
N GLU A 96 10.77 13.19 6.26
CA GLU A 96 11.26 11.95 5.62
C GLU A 96 10.12 10.98 5.25
N LEU A 97 9.16 10.79 6.17
CA LEU A 97 8.01 9.91 5.92
C LEU A 97 7.03 10.50 4.89
N SER A 98 6.90 11.83 4.85
CA SER A 98 6.08 12.51 3.84
C SER A 98 6.67 12.35 2.44
N ASP A 99 7.98 12.51 2.30
CA ASP A 99 8.70 12.32 1.04
C ASP A 99 8.66 10.86 0.58
N TRP A 100 8.81 9.92 1.52
CA TRP A 100 8.63 8.50 1.27
C TRP A 100 7.23 8.19 0.73
N LEU A 101 6.17 8.76 1.31
CA LEU A 101 4.79 8.53 0.86
C LEU A 101 4.56 9.05 -0.56
N ILE A 102 5.09 10.24 -0.89
CA ILE A 102 5.02 10.82 -2.23
C ILE A 102 5.77 9.92 -3.23
N ALA A 103 7.01 9.54 -2.90
CA ALA A 103 7.84 8.71 -3.77
C ALA A 103 7.22 7.33 -4.02
N ALA A 104 6.71 6.67 -2.97
CA ALA A 104 6.05 5.37 -3.08
C ALA A 104 4.80 5.45 -3.97
N THR A 105 4.00 6.52 -3.82
CA THR A 105 2.82 6.76 -4.66
C THR A 105 3.21 6.94 -6.12
N ALA A 106 4.19 7.80 -6.40
CA ALA A 106 4.64 8.05 -7.77
C ALA A 106 5.22 6.79 -8.43
N LEU A 107 6.04 6.02 -7.72
CA LEU A 107 6.54 4.73 -8.20
C LEU A 107 5.39 3.78 -8.54
N GLN A 108 4.40 3.65 -7.64
CA GLN A 108 3.26 2.75 -7.82
C GLN A 108 2.48 3.05 -9.11
N HIS A 109 2.38 4.33 -9.46
CA HIS A 109 1.63 4.78 -10.64
C HIS A 109 2.50 5.00 -11.88
N GLY A 110 3.80 4.68 -11.83
CA GLY A 110 4.73 4.95 -12.94
C GLY A 110 4.88 6.43 -13.27
N GLN A 111 4.78 7.30 -12.26
CA GLN A 111 4.82 8.75 -12.38
C GLN A 111 6.19 9.32 -12.03
N THR A 112 6.45 10.55 -12.49
CA THR A 112 7.62 11.36 -12.10
C THR A 112 7.20 12.38 -11.04
N VAL A 113 7.97 12.53 -9.97
CA VAL A 113 7.75 13.56 -8.95
C VAL A 113 8.25 14.89 -9.48
N VAL A 114 7.36 15.89 -9.58
CA VAL A 114 7.75 17.25 -9.95
C VAL A 114 7.93 18.07 -8.66
N THR A 115 9.15 18.48 -8.36
CA THR A 115 9.50 19.09 -7.06
C THR A 115 10.70 20.03 -7.16
N ARG A 116 10.78 21.03 -6.28
CA ARG A 116 11.98 21.86 -6.14
C ARG A 116 13.10 21.12 -5.40
N ASP A 117 12.72 20.22 -4.50
CA ASP A 117 13.60 19.59 -3.52
C ASP A 117 14.03 18.19 -4.00
N THR A 118 14.66 18.13 -5.17
CA THR A 118 15.12 16.88 -5.81
C THR A 118 16.12 16.09 -4.96
N GLY A 119 16.79 16.77 -4.02
CA GLY A 119 17.70 16.16 -3.05
C GLY A 119 17.03 15.09 -2.18
N ASP A 120 15.76 15.28 -1.84
CA ASP A 120 15.03 14.45 -0.87
C ASP A 120 14.67 13.06 -1.44
N TYR A 121 14.65 12.96 -2.77
CA TYR A 121 14.27 11.74 -3.50
C TYR A 121 15.46 10.88 -3.96
N LYS A 122 16.70 11.31 -3.71
CA LYS A 122 17.91 10.60 -4.16
C LYS A 122 17.99 9.15 -3.70
N LEU A 123 17.44 8.83 -2.53
CA LEU A 123 17.46 7.49 -1.95
C LEU A 123 16.28 6.61 -2.40
N THR A 124 15.20 7.21 -2.90
CA THR A 124 13.97 6.49 -3.24
C THR A 124 13.97 5.96 -4.67
N ARG A 125 14.89 6.44 -5.52
CA ARG A 125 15.00 6.11 -6.96
C ARG A 125 13.75 6.43 -7.78
N VAL A 126 12.83 7.22 -7.23
CA VAL A 126 11.71 7.73 -8.01
C VAL A 126 12.25 8.71 -9.04
N PRO A 127 11.78 8.68 -10.30
CA PRO A 127 12.10 9.74 -11.25
C PRO A 127 11.60 11.08 -10.69
N ASP A 128 12.45 12.08 -10.69
CA ASP A 128 12.13 13.42 -10.22
C ASP A 128 12.53 14.48 -11.25
N LEU A 129 11.79 15.58 -11.27
CA LEU A 129 12.00 16.72 -12.16
C LEU A 129 11.88 18.02 -11.37
N ASN A 130 12.89 18.88 -11.47
CA ASN A 130 12.83 20.25 -10.95
C ASN A 130 12.42 21.22 -12.06
N PRO A 131 11.17 21.74 -12.08
CA PRO A 131 10.72 22.62 -13.15
C PRO A 131 11.26 24.06 -13.01
N TRP A 132 11.98 24.39 -11.95
CA TRP A 132 12.59 25.72 -11.73
C TRP A 132 14.02 25.84 -12.27
N VAL A 133 14.63 24.75 -12.73
CA VAL A 133 15.91 24.78 -13.43
C VAL A 133 15.64 24.66 -14.94
N ALA A 134 16.23 25.55 -15.73
CA ALA A 134 16.15 25.45 -17.18
C ALA A 134 17.00 24.27 -17.66
N ASP A 135 16.53 23.55 -18.68
CA ASP A 135 17.37 22.66 -19.47
C ASP A 135 18.54 23.50 -20.00
N SER A 136 19.76 23.20 -19.55
CA SER A 136 20.98 23.87 -20.02
C SER A 136 21.58 23.12 -21.21
#